data_AF-A0A923Z449-F1
#
_entry.id   AF-A0A923Z449-F1
#
_cell.length_a   1.000
_cell.length_b   1.000
_cell.length_c   1.000
_cell.angle_alpha   90.00
_cell.angle_beta   90.00
_cell.angle_gamma   90.00
#
_symmetry.space_group_name_H-M   'P 1'
#
loop_
_entity.id
_entity.type
_entity.pdbx_description
1 polymer ?
#
loop_
_entity_poly.entity_id
_entity_poly.type
_entity_poly.pdbx_seq_one_letter_code
_entity_poly.pdbx_strand_id
1 'polypeptide(L)' 'VLLDGAAADLPRALLDQIVDGGRLAGVIVGDDGVGRATVGRVAAGHFAGTGFAETGAPVLPGFARARTFVF' A
#
# COMPACT_ATOMS: atom_id res chain seq x y z
N VAL A 1 -2.50 -9.97 5.87
CA VAL A 1 -1.92 -9.93 4.52
C VAL A 1 -0.57 -9.23 4.56
N LEU A 2 0.42 -9.73 3.82
CA LEU A 2 1.74 -9.11 3.68
C LEU A 2 1.98 -8.85 2.19
N LEU A 3 2.35 -7.62 1.85
CA LEU A 3 2.90 -7.26 0.55
C LEU A 3 4.42 -7.37 0.62
N ASP A 4 4.98 -8.33 -0.09
CA ASP A 4 6.44 -8.56 -0.15
C ASP A 4 7.09 -7.63 -1.18
N GLY A 5 6.92 -6.33 -0.97
CA GLY A 5 7.37 -5.28 -1.87
C GLY A 5 6.69 -3.94 -1.63
N ALA A 6 6.94 -3.00 -2.53
CA ALA A 6 6.36 -1.67 -2.49
C ALA A 6 5.06 -1.57 -3.28
N ALA A 7 4.12 -0.80 -2.75
CA ALA A 7 2.87 -0.42 -3.42
C ALA A 7 2.71 1.09 -3.41
N ALA A 8 2.55 1.68 -4.60
CA ALA A 8 2.23 3.10 -4.75
C ALA A 8 0.72 3.34 -4.76
N ASP A 9 -0.06 2.31 -5.07
CA ASP A 9 -1.51 2.31 -4.92
C ASP A 9 -1.96 0.93 -4.38
N LEU A 10 -3.00 0.91 -3.55
CA LEU A 10 -3.59 -0.30 -2.99
C LEU A 10 -4.91 -0.58 -3.71
N PRO A 11 -4.95 -1.55 -4.65
CA PRO A 11 -6.16 -1.82 -5.41
C PRO A 11 -7.31 -2.22 -4.49
N ARG A 12 -8.50 -1.65 -4.73
CA ARG A 12 -9.69 -1.97 -3.94
C ARG A 12 -10.02 -3.47 -3.92
N ALA A 13 -9.81 -4.15 -5.05
CA ALA A 13 -9.99 -5.59 -5.15
C ALA A 13 -9.08 -6.40 -4.19
N LEU A 14 -7.93 -5.86 -3.77
CA LEU A 14 -7.10 -6.47 -2.72
C LEU A 14 -7.71 -6.19 -1.34
N LEU A 15 -8.11 -4.95 -1.06
CA LEU A 15 -8.69 -4.57 0.23
C LEU A 15 -9.99 -5.33 0.52
N ASP A 16 -10.81 -5.57 -0.50
CA ASP A 16 -12.07 -6.33 -0.40
C ASP A 16 -11.84 -7.83 -0.07
N GLN A 17 -10.64 -8.36 -0.30
CA GLN A 17 -10.27 -9.74 0.10
C GLN A 17 -9.84 -9.84 1.56
N ILE A 18 -9.64 -8.71 2.24
CA ILE A 18 -9.22 -8.67 3.64
C ILE A 18 -10.47 -8.55 4.49
N VAL A 19 -10.64 -9.49 5.43
CA VAL A 19 -11.73 -9.43 6.41
C VAL A 19 -11.72 -8.10 7.16
N ASP A 20 -12.91 -7.59 7.51
CA ASP A 20 -13.03 -6.35 8.27
C ASP A 20 -12.25 -6.42 9.59
N GLY A 21 -11.48 -5.38 9.90
CA GLY A 21 -10.54 -5.34 11.02
C GLY A 21 -9.24 -6.14 10.82
N GLY A 22 -9.08 -6.81 9.67
CA GLY A 22 -7.89 -7.55 9.27
C GLY A 22 -6.67 -6.65 9.10
N ARG A 23 -5.47 -7.25 9.11
CA ARG A 23 -4.20 -6.51 9.03
C ARG A 23 -3.56 -6.59 7.66
N LEU A 24 -2.93 -5.49 7.24
CA LEU A 24 -2.06 -5.41 6.08
C LEU A 24 -0.71 -4.82 6.50
N ALA A 25 0.37 -5.43 6.01
CA ALA A 25 1.73 -4.94 6.15
C ALA A 25 2.41 -4.90 4.79
N GLY A 26 3.31 -3.94 4.57
CA GLY A 26 4.05 -3.79 3.32
C GLY A 26 4.79 -2.47 3.25
N VAL A 27 5.44 -2.19 2.12
CA VAL A 27 6.04 -0.88 1.87
C VAL A 27 5.05 -0.03 1.07
N ILE A 28 4.66 1.13 1.60
CA ILE A 28 3.74 2.05 0.93
C ILE A 28 4.55 3.23 0.41
N VAL A 29 4.45 3.52 -0.88
CA VAL A 29 5.12 4.67 -1.52
C VAL A 29 4.23 5.88 -1.34
N GLY A 30 4.74 6.90 -0.64
CA GLY A 30 4.04 8.17 -0.48
C GLY A 30 4.02 8.99 -1.77
N ASP A 31 3.26 10.08 -1.78
CA ASP A 31 3.24 11.02 -2.92
C ASP A 31 4.61 11.71 -3.14
N ASP A 32 5.48 11.69 -2.13
CA ASP A 32 6.89 12.11 -2.19
C ASP A 32 7.81 11.07 -2.86
N GLY A 33 7.27 9.92 -3.26
CA GLY A 33 8.03 8.80 -3.84
C GLY A 33 8.81 7.98 -2.82
N VAL A 34 8.71 8.29 -1.52
CA VAL A 34 9.45 7.57 -0.47
C VAL A 34 8.66 6.34 -0.03
N GLY A 35 9.32 5.18 -0.09
CA GLY A 35 8.79 3.93 0.45
C GLY A 35 8.85 3.90 1.97
N ARG A 36 7.73 3.60 2.63
CA ARG A 36 7.64 3.45 4.09
C ARG A 36 7.10 2.07 4.47
N ALA A 37 7.88 1.33 5.25
CA ALA A 37 7.40 0.11 5.89
C ALA A 37 6.23 0.47 6.81
N THR A 38 5.06 -0.09 6.52
CA THR A 38 3.78 0.30 7.11
C THR A 38 3.05 -0.94 7.58
N VAL A 39 2.46 -0.86 8.78
CA VAL A 39 1.54 -1.87 9.30
C VAL A 39 0.24 -1.17 9.67
N GLY A 40 -0.88 -1.75 9.28
CA GLY A 40 -2.19 -1.16 9.51
C GLY A 40 -3.31 -2.19 9.50
N ARG A 41 -4.54 -1.67 9.49
CA ARG A 41 -5.76 -2.46 9.40
C ARG A 41 -6.59 -2.03 8.20
N VAL A 42 -7.35 -2.97 7.68
CA VAL A 42 -8.41 -2.72 6.71
C VAL A 42 -9.73 -2.68 7.48
N ALA A 43 -10.50 -1.61 7.30
CA ALA A 43 -11.83 -1.46 7.86
C ALA A 43 -12.75 -0.84 6.81
N ALA A 44 -13.93 -1.42 6.61
CA ALA A 44 -14.91 -0.96 5.61
C ALA A 44 -14.28 -0.70 4.21
N GLY A 45 -13.38 -1.58 3.76
CA GLY A 45 -12.69 -1.47 2.47
C GLY A 45 -11.59 -0.40 2.39
N HIS A 46 -11.24 0.24 3.51
CA HIS A 46 -10.19 1.26 3.59
C HIS A 46 -9.01 0.77 4.41
N PHE A 47 -7.80 1.08 3.98
CA PHE A 47 -6.59 0.81 4.75
C PHE A 47 -6.16 2.05 5.53
N ALA A 48 -5.89 1.86 6.82
CA ALA A 48 -5.24 2.86 7.66
C ALA A 48 -4.07 2.20 8.41
N GLY A 49 -2.88 2.80 8.31
CA GLY A 49 -1.67 2.24 8.92
C GLY A 49 -0.66 3.30 9.29
N THR A 50 0.34 2.88 10.05
CA THR A 50 1.44 3.74 10.51
C THR A 50 2.72 3.28 9.82
N GLY A 51 3.34 4.20 9.07
CA GLY A 51 4.70 4.02 8.57
C GLY A 51 5.69 4.15 9.73
N PHE A 52 6.55 3.16 9.91
CA PHE A 52 7.48 3.11 11.06
C PHE A 52 8.96 3.15 10.64
N ALA A 53 9.26 2.93 9.37
CA ALA A 53 10.61 3.05 8.84
C ALA A 53 10.57 3.41 7.35
N GLU A 54 11.52 4.23 6.90
CA GLU A 54 11.77 4.44 5.47
C GLU A 54 12.56 3.27 4.92
N THR A 55 12.18 2.78 3.74
CA THR A 55 12.83 1.63 3.12
C THR A 55 12.66 1.62 1.61
N GLY A 56 13.69 1.12 0.93
CA GLY A 56 13.65 0.85 -0.51
C GLY A 56 13.22 -0.59 -0.75
N ALA A 57 12.08 -0.78 -1.40
CA ALA A 57 11.63 -2.06 -1.93
C ALA A 57 11.16 -1.87 -3.39
N PRO A 58 11.31 -2.88 -4.26
CA PRO A 58 10.81 -2.80 -5.62
C PRO A 58 9.28 -2.70 -5.62
N VAL A 59 8.73 -1.87 -6.51
CA VAL A 59 7.28 -1.76 -6.69
C VAL A 59 6.76 -3.05 -7.30
N LEU A 60 5.76 -3.65 -6.66
CA LEU A 60 5.14 -4.88 -7.14
C LEU A 60 4.43 -4.65 -8.48
N PRO A 61 4.51 -5.59 -9.43
CA PRO A 61 3.72 -5.53 -10.65
C PRO A 61 2.22 -5.38 -10.32
N GLY A 62 1.55 -4.41 -10.95
CA GLY A 62 0.14 -4.11 -10.67
C GLY A 62 -0.12 -3.17 -9.47
N PHE A 63 0.93 -2.77 -8.74
CA PHE A 63 0.84 -1.83 -7.61
C PHE A 63 1.52 -0.47 -7.89
N ALA A 64 1.94 -0.26 -9.14
CA ALA A 64 2.42 1.03 -9.60
C ALA A 64 1.24 1.98 -9.79
N ARG A 65 1.45 3.27 -9.48
CA ARG A 65 0.46 4.31 -9.73
C ARG A 65 0.18 4.40 -11.23
N ALA A 66 -1.10 4.52 -11.59
CA ALA A 66 -1.50 4.74 -12.96
C ALA A 66 -0.90 6.06 -13.49
N ARG A 67 -0.30 6.04 -14.69
CA ARG A 67 0.20 7.25 -15.32
C ARG A 67 -0.99 8.12 -15.73
N THR A 68 -1.03 9.36 -15.28
CA THR A 68 -2.04 10.35 -15.65
C THR A 68 -1.39 11.48 -16.44
N PHE A 69 -2.16 12.10 -17.34
CA PHE A 69 -1.72 13.34 -17.98
C PHE A 69 -1.67 14.47 -16.95
N VAL A 70 -0.64 15.31 -17.06
CA VAL A 70 -0.50 16.55 -16.28
C VAL A 70 -0.54 17.68 -17.30
N PHE A 71 -1.42 18.67 -17.08
CA PHE A 71 -1.64 19.82 -17.97
C PHE A 71 -1.00 21.08 -17.41
#